data_AF-A0A2V8L6Z9-F1
#
_entry.id   AF-A0A2V8L6Z9-F1
#
_cell.length_a   1.000
_cell.length_b   1.000
_cell.length_c   1.000
_cell.angle_alpha   90.00
_cell.angle_beta   90.00
_cell.angle_gamma   90.00
#
_symmetry.space_group_name_H-M   'P 1'
#
loop_
_entity.id
_entity.type
_entity.pdbx_description
1 polymer ?
#
loop_
_entity_poly.entity_id
_entity_poly.type
_entity_poly.pdbx_seq_one_letter_code
_entity_poly.pdbx_strand_id
1 'polypeptide(L)'
;MLLIIPFWVLAGPTAVRAQPQGAASSARDAAPIDLTGYWVSYVTENWRYRMVTPAKGEYRRIPASPAALPLINAWDPAADERAGNQCKSYGAGAIMSVPGRLHITWQDADTLRIETDAG
;
A
#
# COMPACT_ATOMS: atom_id res chain seq x y z
N MET A 1 -8.56 -19.97 -69.48
CA MET A 1 -9.17 -18.65 -69.25
C MET A 1 -9.65 -18.63 -67.80
N LEU A 2 -8.84 -18.12 -66.88
CA LEU A 2 -9.18 -18.02 -65.44
C LEU A 2 -10.21 -16.90 -65.24
N LEU A 3 -11.35 -17.20 -64.64
CA LEU A 3 -12.36 -16.23 -64.24
C LEU A 3 -12.08 -15.81 -62.78
N ILE A 4 -11.74 -14.53 -62.58
CA ILE A 4 -11.57 -13.91 -61.26
C ILE A 4 -12.96 -13.49 -60.76
N ILE A 5 -13.37 -14.03 -59.61
CA ILE A 5 -14.60 -13.66 -58.90
C ILE A 5 -14.28 -12.50 -57.96
N PRO A 6 -14.90 -11.31 -58.08
CA PRO A 6 -14.70 -10.25 -57.10
C PRO A 6 -15.44 -10.59 -55.81
N PHE A 7 -14.68 -10.76 -54.74
CA PHE A 7 -15.16 -10.99 -53.37
C PHE A 7 -15.61 -9.66 -52.77
N TRP A 8 -16.92 -9.40 -52.72
CA TRP A 8 -17.46 -8.24 -52.02
C TRP A 8 -17.49 -8.51 -50.52
N VAL A 9 -16.67 -7.78 -49.75
CA VAL A 9 -16.71 -7.78 -48.29
C VAL A 9 -17.87 -6.91 -47.83
N LEU A 10 -18.91 -7.53 -47.27
CA LEU A 10 -19.99 -6.83 -46.56
C LEU A 10 -19.48 -6.42 -45.17
N ALA A 11 -19.00 -5.18 -45.04
CA ALA A 11 -18.74 -4.57 -43.74
C ALA A 11 -20.06 -4.09 -43.13
N GLY A 12 -20.73 -4.95 -42.35
CA GLY A 12 -21.84 -4.55 -41.49
C GLY A 12 -21.31 -3.94 -40.17
N PRO A 13 -21.95 -2.88 -39.63
CA PRO A 13 -21.53 -2.32 -38.35
C PRO A 13 -21.79 -3.33 -37.22
N THR A 14 -20.72 -3.80 -36.59
CA THR A 14 -20.80 -4.50 -35.30
C THR A 14 -21.21 -3.49 -34.24
N ALA A 15 -22.49 -3.47 -33.88
CA ALA A 15 -22.95 -2.77 -32.69
C ALA A 15 -22.36 -3.48 -31.46
N VAL A 16 -21.25 -2.96 -30.93
CA VAL A 16 -20.75 -3.31 -29.60
C VAL A 16 -21.81 -2.83 -28.61
N ARG A 17 -22.63 -3.76 -28.11
CA ARG A 17 -23.52 -3.48 -26.99
C ARG A 17 -22.62 -3.32 -25.76
N ALA A 18 -22.43 -2.10 -25.29
CA ALA A 18 -21.86 -1.86 -23.97
C ALA A 18 -22.78 -2.56 -22.95
N GLN A 19 -22.30 -3.66 -22.36
CA GLN A 19 -22.95 -4.25 -21.21
C GLN A 19 -22.92 -3.18 -20.11
N PRO A 20 -24.05 -2.78 -19.50
CA PRO A 20 -23.99 -1.88 -18.37
C PRO A 20 -23.08 -2.54 -17.33
N GLN A 21 -21.94 -1.89 -17.03
CA GLN A 21 -21.18 -2.23 -15.84
C GLN A 21 -22.16 -2.12 -14.69
N GLY A 22 -22.56 -3.26 -14.11
CA GLY A 22 -23.26 -3.26 -12.84
C GLY A 22 -22.46 -2.35 -11.89
N ALA A 23 -23.15 -1.45 -11.20
CA ALA A 23 -22.50 -0.50 -10.30
C ALA A 23 -21.44 -1.25 -9.48
N ALA A 24 -20.18 -0.83 -9.60
CA ALA A 24 -19.11 -1.43 -8.81
C ALA A 24 -19.53 -1.37 -7.34
N SER A 25 -19.46 -2.51 -6.64
CA SER A 25 -19.69 -2.55 -5.21
C SER A 25 -18.71 -1.60 -4.51
N SER A 26 -19.17 -0.92 -3.47
CA SER A 26 -18.31 -0.05 -2.68
C SER A 26 -17.13 -0.84 -2.12
N ALA A 27 -16.01 -0.17 -1.80
CA ALA A 27 -14.87 -0.85 -1.20
C ALA A 27 -15.27 -1.59 0.09
N ARG A 28 -16.22 -1.01 0.85
CA ARG A 28 -16.80 -1.63 2.05
C ARG A 28 -17.56 -2.93 1.74
N ASP A 29 -18.44 -2.92 0.75
CA ASP A 29 -19.26 -4.10 0.40
C ASP A 29 -18.44 -5.21 -0.27
N ALA A 30 -17.36 -4.83 -0.96
CA ALA A 30 -16.44 -5.75 -1.60
C ALA A 30 -15.37 -6.32 -0.65
N ALA A 31 -15.23 -5.77 0.56
CA ALA A 31 -14.19 -6.16 1.50
C ALA A 31 -14.36 -7.63 1.94
N PRO A 32 -13.31 -8.47 1.88
CA PRO A 32 -13.41 -9.88 2.27
C PRO A 32 -13.61 -10.09 3.77
N ILE A 33 -13.20 -9.11 4.58
CA ILE A 33 -13.39 -9.05 6.03
C ILE A 33 -13.65 -7.61 6.44
N ASP A 34 -14.39 -7.42 7.53
CA ASP A 34 -14.51 -6.11 8.17
C ASP A 34 -13.33 -5.91 9.14
N LEU A 35 -12.56 -4.83 8.93
CA LEU A 35 -11.41 -4.46 9.75
C LEU A 35 -11.77 -3.52 10.90
N THR A 36 -13.05 -3.12 11.02
CA THR A 36 -13.45 -2.16 12.05
C THR A 36 -13.17 -2.66 13.48
N GLY A 37 -12.81 -1.73 14.35
CA GLY A 37 -12.59 -2.00 15.77
C GLY A 37 -11.22 -1.58 16.29
N TYR A 38 -10.88 -2.11 17.46
CA TYR A 38 -9.64 -1.80 18.17
C TYR A 38 -8.63 -2.94 17.99
N TRP A 39 -7.43 -2.58 17.54
CA TRP A 39 -6.35 -3.51 17.28
C TRP A 39 -5.15 -3.17 18.14
N VAL A 40 -4.35 -4.19 18.44
CA VAL A 40 -3.08 -4.04 19.15
C VAL A 40 -2.02 -4.89 18.48
N SER A 41 -0.81 -4.36 18.37
CA SER A 41 0.32 -5.13 17.87
C SER A 41 0.62 -6.32 18.76
N TYR A 42 0.73 -7.50 18.13
CA TYR A 42 1.10 -8.73 18.82
C TYR A 42 2.57 -8.68 19.26
N VAL A 43 2.84 -9.05 20.52
CA VAL A 43 4.19 -9.09 21.11
C VAL A 43 4.81 -10.46 20.86
N THR A 44 5.97 -10.50 20.21
CA THR A 44 6.70 -11.75 19.86
C THR A 44 8.18 -11.61 20.15
N GLU A 45 8.96 -12.68 19.96
CA GLU A 45 10.44 -12.64 20.07
C GLU A 45 11.08 -11.62 19.12
N ASN A 46 10.42 -11.29 18.01
CA ASN A 46 10.87 -10.27 17.05
C ASN A 46 10.68 -8.83 17.53
N TRP A 47 10.13 -8.61 18.74
CA TRP A 47 9.86 -7.28 19.30
C TRP A 47 11.10 -6.38 19.37
N ARG A 48 12.29 -6.98 19.53
CA ARG A 48 13.59 -6.28 19.49
C ARG A 48 13.78 -5.46 18.22
N TYR A 49 13.30 -5.95 17.07
CA TYR A 49 13.45 -5.29 15.77
C TYR A 49 12.36 -4.25 15.47
N ARG A 50 11.38 -4.10 16.38
CA ARG A 50 10.24 -3.17 16.21
C ARG A 50 10.22 -2.04 17.24
N MET A 51 10.88 -2.20 18.39
CA MET A 51 10.88 -1.21 19.47
C MET A 51 12.19 -0.43 19.63
N VAL A 52 13.24 -0.80 18.92
CA VAL A 52 14.55 -0.14 19.00
C VAL A 52 14.86 0.48 17.66
N THR A 53 15.26 1.75 17.66
CA THR A 53 15.78 2.41 16.45
C THR A 53 16.98 1.62 15.93
N PRO A 54 16.95 1.14 14.68
CA PRO A 54 18.06 0.37 14.14
C PRO A 54 19.36 1.18 14.13
N ALA A 55 20.49 0.49 14.30
CA ALA A 55 21.79 1.10 14.08
C ALA A 55 21.94 1.52 12.60
N LYS A 56 22.77 2.52 12.33
CA LYS A 56 23.11 2.91 10.95
C LYS A 56 23.60 1.70 10.16
N GLY A 57 23.08 1.53 8.94
CA GLY A 57 23.39 0.39 8.07
C GLY A 57 22.67 -0.91 8.42
N GLU A 58 21.78 -0.91 9.42
CA GLU A 58 20.90 -2.04 9.72
C GLU A 58 19.59 -1.89 8.93
N TYR A 59 19.35 -2.82 8.00
CA TYR A 59 18.17 -2.82 7.14
C TYR A 59 17.64 -4.23 6.87
N ARG A 60 17.92 -5.22 7.73
CA ARG A 60 17.57 -6.63 7.48
C ARG A 60 16.06 -6.87 7.34
N ARG A 61 15.21 -6.00 7.89
CA ARG A 61 13.74 -6.05 7.76
C ARG A 61 13.20 -5.32 6.52
N ILE A 62 14.04 -4.58 5.81
CA ILE A 62 13.63 -3.80 4.64
C ILE A 62 14.14 -4.53 3.40
N PRO A 63 13.26 -5.14 2.59
CA PRO A 63 13.65 -5.65 1.29
C PRO A 63 14.23 -4.50 0.45
N ALA A 64 15.54 -4.51 0.24
CA ALA A 64 16.25 -3.45 -0.44
C ALA A 64 16.72 -3.93 -1.82
N SER A 65 16.37 -3.18 -2.86
CA SER A 65 16.99 -3.35 -4.17
C SER A 65 18.43 -2.80 -4.14
N PRO A 66 19.31 -3.21 -5.07
CA PRO A 66 20.65 -2.62 -5.17
C PRO A 66 20.65 -1.09 -5.27
N ALA A 67 19.65 -0.50 -5.93
CA ALA A 67 19.48 0.94 -6.05
C ALA A 67 19.12 1.64 -4.74
N ALA A 68 18.52 0.93 -3.78
CA ALA A 68 18.16 1.48 -2.47
C ALA A 68 19.35 1.52 -1.50
N LEU A 69 20.35 0.64 -1.67
CA LEU A 69 21.47 0.51 -0.73
C LEU A 69 22.28 1.81 -0.53
N PRO A 70 22.63 2.58 -1.56
CA PRO A 70 23.33 3.85 -1.37
C PRO A 70 22.53 4.85 -0.55
N LEU A 71 21.20 4.92 -0.75
CA LEU A 71 20.31 5.82 -0.02
C LEU A 71 20.22 5.44 1.46
N ILE A 72 20.04 4.15 1.74
CA ILE A 72 19.99 3.62 3.12
C ILE A 72 21.30 3.89 3.85
N ASN A 73 22.43 3.63 3.21
CA ASN A 73 23.75 3.80 3.83
C ASN A 73 24.16 5.28 3.99
N ALA A 74 23.59 6.18 3.19
CA ALA A 74 23.82 7.62 3.29
C ALA A 74 23.09 8.27 4.48
N TRP A 75 22.10 7.60 5.09
CA TRP A 75 21.39 8.13 6.25
C TRP A 75 22.35 8.46 7.41
N ASP A 76 22.19 9.65 7.99
CA ASP A 76 22.93 10.12 9.17
C ASP A 76 21.94 10.32 10.33
N PRO A 77 21.88 9.39 11.30
CA PRO A 77 20.98 9.53 12.44
C PRO A 77 21.26 10.81 13.23
N ALA A 78 22.53 11.17 13.43
CA ALA A 78 22.90 12.34 14.23
C ALA A 78 22.45 13.65 13.57
N ALA A 79 22.43 13.72 12.23
CA ALA A 79 21.87 14.86 11.52
C ALA A 79 20.35 14.96 11.70
N ASP A 80 19.64 13.83 11.66
CA ASP A 80 18.20 13.80 11.90
C ASP A 80 17.85 14.22 13.34
N GLU A 81 18.64 13.82 14.34
CA GLU A 81 18.39 14.25 15.73
C GLU A 81 18.60 15.76 15.88
N ARG A 82 19.69 16.31 15.32
CA ARG A 82 19.96 17.76 15.32
C ARG A 82 18.87 18.56 14.62
N ALA A 83 18.30 17.99 13.57
CA ALA A 83 17.21 18.60 12.81
C ALA A 83 15.82 18.37 13.45
N GLY A 84 15.72 17.63 14.56
CA GLY A 84 14.44 17.31 15.20
C GLY A 84 13.55 16.36 14.40
N ASN A 85 14.14 15.55 13.51
CA ASN A 85 13.41 14.69 12.56
C ASN A 85 12.96 13.35 13.15
N GLN A 86 13.05 13.14 14.47
CA GLN A 86 12.73 11.86 15.12
C GLN A 86 11.29 11.40 14.81
N CYS A 87 10.34 12.34 14.69
CA CYS A 87 8.95 12.04 14.38
C CYS A 87 8.73 11.43 12.97
N LYS A 88 9.71 11.50 12.06
CA LYS A 88 9.60 10.89 10.73
C LYS A 88 9.37 9.37 10.79
N SER A 89 9.76 8.71 11.88
CA SER A 89 9.49 7.28 12.09
C SER A 89 8.00 6.95 12.17
N TYR A 90 7.15 7.93 12.52
CA TYR A 90 5.70 7.76 12.67
C TYR A 90 4.92 8.19 11.41
N GLY A 91 5.61 8.54 10.33
CA GLY A 91 4.96 8.87 9.06
C GLY A 91 4.31 7.65 8.39
N ALA A 92 3.42 7.90 7.44
CA ALA A 92 2.63 6.87 6.74
C ALA A 92 3.46 5.71 6.16
N GLY A 93 4.70 5.97 5.71
CA GLY A 93 5.59 4.95 5.15
C GLY A 93 6.14 3.95 6.17
N ALA A 94 6.12 4.27 7.47
CA ALA A 94 6.72 3.46 8.52
C ALA A 94 5.75 3.11 9.67
N ILE A 95 4.67 3.87 9.87
CA ILE A 95 3.80 3.75 11.04
C ILE A 95 3.23 2.34 11.25
N MET A 96 2.89 1.63 10.17
CA MET A 96 2.38 0.24 10.25
C MET A 96 3.46 -0.78 10.68
N SER A 97 4.73 -0.41 10.63
CA SER A 97 5.83 -1.21 11.19
C SER A 97 6.04 -0.98 12.68
N VAL A 98 5.63 0.19 13.20
CA VAL A 98 5.75 0.56 14.60
C VAL A 98 4.71 -0.23 15.40
N PRO A 99 5.09 -0.89 16.50
CA PRO A 99 4.11 -1.50 17.37
C PRO A 99 3.26 -0.44 18.06
N GLY A 100 1.95 -0.64 18.05
CA GLY A 100 1.00 0.31 18.64
C GLY A 100 -0.42 -0.24 18.69
N ARG A 101 -1.34 0.66 19.01
CA ARG A 101 -2.79 0.45 18.99
C ARG A 101 -3.39 1.16 17.79
N LEU A 102 -4.36 0.51 17.15
CA LEU A 102 -5.11 1.07 16.04
C LEU A 102 -6.60 1.13 16.39
N HIS A 103 -7.26 2.20 15.96
CA HIS A 103 -8.71 2.24 15.82
C HIS A 103 -9.06 2.38 14.35
N ILE A 104 -9.75 1.39 13.82
CA ILE A 104 -10.09 1.33 12.40
C ILE A 104 -11.60 1.52 12.27
N THR A 105 -12.00 2.46 11.41
CA THR A 105 -13.40 2.77 11.10
C THR A 105 -13.57 3.01 9.61
N TRP A 106 -14.77 2.77 9.08
CA TRP A 106 -15.12 3.28 7.76
C TRP A 106 -15.57 4.73 7.87
N GLN A 107 -14.89 5.63 7.17
CA GLN A 107 -15.28 7.03 7.08
C GLN A 107 -16.49 7.19 6.14
N ASP A 108 -16.48 6.46 5.02
CA ASP A 108 -17.54 6.41 4.02
C ASP A 108 -17.51 5.06 3.29
N ALA A 109 -18.25 4.91 2.19
CA ALA A 109 -18.39 3.65 1.46
C ALA A 109 -17.07 3.14 0.88
N ASP A 110 -16.11 4.04 0.61
CA ASP A 110 -14.88 3.72 -0.12
C ASP A 110 -13.60 4.06 0.66
N THR A 111 -13.71 4.63 1.86
CA THR A 111 -12.58 5.11 2.65
C THR A 111 -12.53 4.50 4.05
N LEU A 112 -11.41 3.83 4.36
CA LEU A 112 -11.04 3.44 5.73
C LEU A 112 -10.25 4.55 6.42
N ARG A 113 -10.61 4.87 7.66
CA ARG A 113 -9.84 5.67 8.59
C ARG A 113 -9.11 4.74 9.56
N ILE A 114 -7.80 4.94 9.68
CA ILE A 114 -6.94 4.24 10.63
C ILE A 114 -6.33 5.29 11.55
N GLU A 115 -6.66 5.22 12.83
CA GLU A 115 -6.10 6.08 13.87
C GLU A 115 -5.02 5.31 14.62
N THR A 116 -3.85 5.92 14.79
CA THR A 116 -2.69 5.32 15.45
C THR A 116 -2.43 6.02 16.78
N ASP A 117 -1.99 5.29 17.81
CA ASP A 117 -1.60 5.88 19.10
C ASP A 117 -0.18 6.48 19.10
N ALA A 118 0.57 6.28 18.01
CA ALA A 118 1.86 6.90 17.73
C ALA A 118 1.75 7.83 16.52
N GLY A 119 2.45 8.97 16.57
CA GLY A 119 2.41 10.02 15.54
C GLY A 119 1.84 11.32 16.08
#